data_AF-A0A2D5GZH1-F1
#
_entry.id   AF-A0A2D5GZH1-F1
#
_cell.length_a   1.000
_cell.length_b   1.000
_cell.length_c   1.000
_cell.angle_alpha   90.00
_cell.angle_beta   90.00
_cell.angle_gamma   90.00
#
_symmetry.space_group_name_H-M   'P 1'
#
loop_
_entity.id
_entity.type
_entity.pdbx_description
1 polymer ?
#
loop_
_entity_poly.entity_id
_entity_poly.type
_entity_poly.pdbx_seq_one_letter_code
_entity_poly.pdbx_strand_id
1 'polypeptide(L)'
;MSLFDHYIPDPPLHCPACGRELKNWQGKEGPCFQLTWQQGIKFPVASDCELTPDSGTNQAGSNQDWEETLPAKFLIYADGCGCDRLVEAYGTCENEVWVHTEVVTHLNFQSGSTTSLQDERKIRRQLRQWIEPESTDPQAEHDETN
;
A
#
# COMPACT_ATOMS: atom_id res chain seq x y z
N MET A 1 -20.23 2.11 -4.14
CA MET A 1 -19.16 1.13 -4.43
C MET A 1 -17.96 1.93 -4.88
N SER A 2 -16.83 1.82 -4.19
CA SER A 2 -15.59 2.51 -4.59
C SER A 2 -14.76 1.54 -5.40
N LEU A 3 -14.36 1.94 -6.61
CA LEU A 3 -13.48 1.14 -7.46
C LEU A 3 -12.04 1.39 -7.01
N PHE A 4 -11.33 0.33 -6.67
CA PHE A 4 -9.93 0.36 -6.27
C PHE A 4 -9.18 -0.63 -7.13
N ASP A 5 -7.98 -0.25 -7.53
CA ASP A 5 -7.05 -1.17 -8.16
C ASP A 5 -6.30 -1.95 -7.07
N HIS A 6 -5.89 -3.17 -7.40
CA HIS A 6 -5.09 -4.05 -6.57
C HIS A 6 -3.61 -3.96 -6.95
N TYR A 7 -2.74 -4.08 -5.95
CA TYR A 7 -1.30 -3.92 -6.13
C TYR A 7 -0.55 -5.10 -5.51
N ILE A 8 0.49 -5.57 -6.20
CA ILE A 8 1.34 -6.68 -5.76
C ILE A 8 2.79 -6.17 -5.74
N PRO A 9 3.29 -5.71 -4.58
CA PRO A 9 4.69 -5.36 -4.41
C PRO A 9 5.61 -6.57 -4.59
N ASP A 10 6.76 -6.36 -5.21
CA ASP A 10 7.82 -7.36 -5.37
C ASP A 10 9.19 -6.70 -5.11
N PRO A 11 9.87 -7.00 -3.99
CA PRO A 11 9.55 -8.05 -3.01
C PRO A 11 8.34 -7.74 -2.12
N PRO A 12 7.73 -8.76 -1.48
CA PRO A 12 6.65 -8.57 -0.52
C PRO A 12 7.05 -7.65 0.64
N LEU A 13 6.16 -6.73 1.00
CA LEU A 13 6.38 -5.77 2.08
C LEU A 13 5.93 -6.33 3.43
N HIS A 14 6.58 -5.87 4.48
CA HIS A 14 6.31 -6.29 5.85
C HIS A 14 5.90 -5.11 6.71
N CYS A 15 5.03 -5.35 7.69
CA CYS A 15 4.62 -4.35 8.64
C CYS A 15 5.82 -3.90 9.48
N PRO A 16 6.14 -2.60 9.55
CA PRO A 16 7.29 -2.11 10.31
C PRO A 16 7.12 -2.27 11.83
N ALA A 17 5.87 -2.45 12.31
CA ALA A 17 5.58 -2.65 13.73
C ALA A 17 5.70 -4.11 14.18
N CYS A 18 5.11 -5.06 13.45
CA CYS A 18 5.05 -6.46 13.88
C CYS A 18 5.82 -7.44 12.98
N GLY A 19 6.39 -6.96 11.87
CA GLY A 19 7.17 -7.77 10.94
C GLY A 19 6.37 -8.75 10.07
N ARG A 20 5.03 -8.80 10.16
CA ARG A 20 4.21 -9.68 9.32
C ARG A 20 4.13 -9.16 7.89
N GLU A 21 4.05 -10.08 6.93
CA GLU A 21 3.80 -9.77 5.52
C GLU A 21 2.45 -9.04 5.35
N LEU A 22 2.45 -7.98 4.55
CA LEU A 22 1.27 -7.18 4.22
C LEU A 22 0.69 -7.64 2.88
N LYS A 23 -0.63 -7.84 2.84
CA LYS A 23 -1.37 -8.36 1.69
C LYS A 23 -2.51 -7.41 1.31
N ASN A 24 -3.18 -7.70 0.20
CA ASN A 24 -4.37 -6.97 -0.26
C ASN A 24 -4.12 -5.47 -0.44
N TRP A 25 -3.00 -5.09 -1.05
CA TRP A 25 -2.73 -3.68 -1.31
C TRP A 25 -3.73 -3.13 -2.33
N GLN A 26 -4.26 -1.95 -2.02
CA GLN A 26 -5.25 -1.22 -2.80
C GLN A 26 -4.81 0.23 -3.00
N GLY A 27 -5.28 0.87 -4.07
CA GLY A 27 -4.96 2.27 -4.36
C GLY A 27 -6.06 2.96 -5.18
N LYS A 28 -6.13 4.29 -5.06
CA LYS A 28 -7.07 5.16 -5.80
C LYS A 28 -6.40 5.99 -6.90
N GLU A 29 -5.08 5.95 -6.95
CA GLU A 29 -4.30 6.79 -7.86
C GLU A 29 -4.01 6.09 -9.20
N GLY A 30 -4.41 4.83 -9.32
CA GLY A 30 -4.49 4.15 -10.60
C GLY A 30 -5.75 4.53 -11.40
N PRO A 31 -5.93 3.92 -12.57
CA PRO A 31 -7.10 4.11 -13.42
C PRO A 31 -8.45 3.81 -12.75
N CYS A 32 -8.45 3.09 -11.62
CA CYS A 32 -9.64 2.72 -10.85
C CYS A 32 -10.59 1.80 -11.64
N PHE A 33 -10.04 0.85 -12.40
CA PHE A 33 -10.81 -0.14 -13.18
C PHE A 33 -10.76 -1.55 -12.60
N GLN A 34 -10.46 -1.68 -11.30
CA GLN A 34 -10.28 -2.98 -10.62
C GLN A 34 -9.21 -3.83 -11.30
N LEU A 35 -8.13 -3.15 -11.69
CA LEU A 35 -6.97 -3.77 -12.29
C LEU A 35 -6.03 -4.26 -11.19
N THR A 36 -5.33 -5.35 -11.45
CA THR A 36 -4.24 -5.82 -10.60
C THR A 36 -2.92 -5.43 -11.23
N TRP A 37 -2.16 -4.60 -10.54
CA TRP A 37 -0.82 -4.17 -10.91
C TRP A 37 0.23 -4.96 -10.13
N GLN A 38 1.33 -5.34 -10.79
CA GLN A 38 2.46 -6.00 -10.14
C GLN A 38 3.74 -5.20 -10.39
N GLN A 39 4.54 -5.03 -9.33
CA GLN A 39 5.81 -4.34 -9.42
C GLN A 39 6.75 -5.03 -10.41
N GLY A 40 7.47 -4.25 -11.20
CA GLY A 40 8.33 -4.73 -12.28
C GLY A 40 7.60 -4.98 -13.60
N ILE A 41 6.26 -4.91 -13.62
CA ILE A 41 5.45 -5.13 -14.83
C ILE A 41 4.80 -3.81 -15.23
N LYS A 42 4.95 -3.46 -16.51
CA LYS A 42 4.43 -2.21 -17.09
C LYS A 42 2.90 -2.16 -17.15
N PHE A 43 2.28 -3.31 -17.41
CA PHE A 43 0.85 -3.44 -17.67
C PHE A 43 0.17 -4.22 -16.53
N PRO A 44 -1.15 -4.05 -16.31
CA PRO A 44 -1.86 -4.83 -15.32
C PRO A 44 -1.81 -6.32 -15.66
N VAL A 45 -1.65 -7.16 -14.64
CA VAL A 45 -1.52 -8.62 -14.78
C VAL A 45 -2.87 -9.33 -14.76
N ALA A 46 -3.90 -8.68 -14.22
CA ALA A 46 -5.27 -9.19 -14.18
C ALA A 46 -6.28 -8.04 -14.10
N SER A 47 -7.54 -8.33 -14.39
CA SER A 47 -8.69 -7.48 -14.10
C SER A 47 -9.72 -8.32 -13.34
N ASP A 48 -10.23 -7.79 -12.23
CA ASP A 48 -11.28 -8.45 -11.45
C ASP A 48 -12.68 -8.26 -12.07
N CYS A 49 -12.75 -7.61 -13.24
CA CYS A 49 -13.92 -7.62 -14.09
C CYS A 49 -14.14 -9.05 -14.63
N GLU A 50 -14.74 -9.90 -13.79
CA GLU A 50 -15.58 -11.00 -14.24
C GLU A 50 -16.72 -10.37 -15.06
N LEU A 51 -16.44 -10.10 -16.34
CA LEU A 51 -17.48 -9.88 -17.34
C LEU A 51 -18.30 -11.17 -17.32
N THR A 52 -19.46 -11.12 -16.68
CA THR A 52 -20.37 -12.25 -16.63
C THR A 52 -20.57 -12.76 -18.07
N PRO A 53 -20.46 -14.08 -18.30
CA PRO A 53 -20.38 -14.67 -19.64
C PRO A 53 -21.67 -14.57 -20.47
N ASP A 54 -22.67 -13.79 -20.03
CA ASP A 54 -23.93 -13.58 -20.76
C ASP A 54 -23.76 -12.65 -21.98
N SER A 55 -22.57 -12.12 -22.19
CA SER A 55 -22.17 -11.46 -23.44
C SER A 55 -21.21 -12.38 -24.18
N GLY A 56 -21.76 -13.34 -24.94
CA GLY A 56 -21.02 -14.42 -25.61
C GLY A 56 -19.98 -13.99 -26.65
N THR A 57 -18.86 -13.43 -26.20
CA THR A 57 -17.65 -13.20 -27.00
C THR A 57 -16.42 -13.42 -26.14
N ASN A 58 -15.95 -14.66 -26.17
CA ASN A 58 -14.58 -15.02 -25.83
C ASN A 58 -13.62 -14.22 -26.71
N GLN A 59 -13.04 -13.14 -26.20
CA GLN A 59 -11.79 -12.58 -26.72
C GLN A 59 -10.86 -12.20 -25.57
N ALA A 60 -10.30 -13.23 -24.93
CA ALA A 60 -8.93 -13.15 -24.47
C ALA A 60 -8.05 -13.01 -25.73
N GLY A 61 -7.72 -11.79 -26.14
CA GLY A 61 -6.85 -11.57 -27.30
C GLY A 61 -7.04 -10.29 -28.09
N SER A 62 -7.95 -9.37 -27.73
CA SER A 62 -7.83 -8.02 -28.27
C SER A 62 -6.70 -7.32 -27.53
N ASN A 63 -5.70 -6.86 -28.28
CA ASN A 63 -4.84 -5.73 -27.93
C ASN A 63 -5.74 -4.54 -27.57
N GLN A 64 -6.36 -4.59 -26.41
CA GLN A 64 -7.06 -3.45 -25.87
C GLN A 64 -5.90 -2.54 -25.49
N ASP A 65 -5.71 -1.48 -26.29
CA ASP A 65 -4.69 -0.48 -26.07
C ASP A 65 -4.98 0.17 -24.72
N TRP A 66 -4.56 -0.48 -23.63
CA TRP A 66 -4.56 0.11 -22.31
C TRP A 66 -3.42 1.13 -22.35
N GLU A 67 -3.73 2.32 -22.84
CA GLU A 67 -2.88 3.51 -22.67
C GLU A 67 -2.77 3.93 -21.19
N GLU A 68 -3.43 3.18 -20.32
CA GLU A 68 -3.42 3.39 -18.89
C GLU A 68 -2.09 2.98 -18.30
N THR A 69 -1.34 3.99 -17.89
CA THR A 69 -0.09 3.85 -17.18
C THR A 69 -0.29 4.29 -15.74
N LEU A 70 0.39 3.65 -14.79
CA LEU A 70 0.46 4.17 -13.43
C LEU A 70 1.12 5.56 -13.40
N PRO A 71 0.68 6.46 -12.50
CA PRO A 71 1.38 7.71 -12.27
C PRO A 71 2.84 7.50 -11.86
N ALA A 72 3.68 8.51 -12.07
CA ALA A 72 5.10 8.47 -11.69
C ALA A 72 5.31 8.19 -10.19
N LYS A 73 4.39 8.66 -9.34
CA LYS A 73 4.33 8.34 -7.91
C LYS A 73 2.88 8.09 -7.55
N PHE A 74 2.65 7.07 -6.74
CA PHE A 74 1.30 6.76 -6.28
C PHE A 74 1.28 6.23 -4.85
N LEU A 75 0.14 6.32 -4.18
CA LEU A 75 -0.10 5.79 -2.85
C LEU A 75 -0.94 4.52 -2.92
N ILE A 76 -0.47 3.48 -2.24
CA ILE A 76 -1.21 2.26 -1.96
C ILE A 76 -1.35 2.07 -0.46
N TYR A 77 -2.36 1.32 -0.06
CA TYR A 77 -2.57 0.94 1.33
C TYR A 77 -2.97 -0.52 1.45
N ALA A 78 -2.59 -1.15 2.55
CA ALA A 78 -2.98 -2.50 2.92
C ALA A 78 -3.67 -2.47 4.28
N ASP A 79 -4.81 -3.14 4.36
CA ASP A 79 -5.41 -3.55 5.62
C ASP A 79 -5.09 -5.03 5.90
N GLY A 80 -5.50 -5.54 7.07
CA GLY A 80 -5.32 -6.95 7.40
C GLY A 80 -3.99 -7.31 8.07
N CYS A 81 -3.17 -6.32 8.42
CA CYS A 81 -2.16 -6.56 9.45
C CYS A 81 -2.86 -6.86 10.79
N GLY A 82 -2.33 -7.81 11.57
CA GLY A 82 -2.84 -8.10 12.92
C GLY A 82 -2.74 -6.94 13.93
N CYS A 83 -2.13 -5.82 13.53
CA CYS A 83 -2.02 -4.58 14.31
C CYS A 83 -3.27 -3.68 14.24
N ASP A 84 -4.36 -4.13 13.60
CA ASP A 84 -5.61 -3.37 13.41
C ASP A 84 -5.37 -1.96 12.84
N ARG A 85 -4.51 -1.88 11.81
CA ARG A 85 -4.11 -0.61 11.21
C ARG A 85 -4.00 -0.72 9.69
N LEU A 86 -4.40 0.37 9.04
CA LEU A 86 -4.10 0.65 7.65
C LEU A 86 -2.62 1.02 7.49
N VAL A 87 -1.87 0.21 6.73
CA VAL A 87 -0.48 0.51 6.37
C VAL A 87 -0.47 1.13 5.00
N GLU A 88 0.22 2.25 4.84
CA GLU A 88 0.37 2.94 3.56
C GLU A 88 1.77 2.70 2.98
N ALA A 89 1.91 2.75 1.66
CA ALA A 89 3.18 2.71 0.97
C ALA A 89 3.18 3.60 -0.28
N TYR A 90 4.31 4.21 -0.58
CA TYR A 90 4.53 4.94 -1.82
C TYR A 90 5.07 3.98 -2.89
N GLY A 91 4.45 3.97 -4.07
CA GLY A 91 4.97 3.35 -5.27
C GLY A 91 5.58 4.40 -6.21
N THR A 92 6.63 4.03 -6.94
CA THR A 92 7.23 4.90 -7.97
C THR A 92 7.41 4.18 -9.29
N CYS A 93 7.14 4.87 -10.38
CA CYS A 93 7.32 4.37 -11.74
C CYS A 93 8.50 5.04 -12.46
N GLU A 94 9.28 4.24 -13.18
CA GLU A 94 10.30 4.68 -14.14
C GLU A 94 9.98 4.11 -15.51
N ASN A 95 9.93 4.96 -16.54
CA ASN A 95 9.51 4.55 -17.89
C ASN A 95 8.18 3.76 -17.89
N GLU A 96 7.22 4.21 -17.08
CA GLU A 96 5.88 3.61 -16.91
C GLU A 96 5.90 2.21 -16.26
N VAL A 97 7.05 1.77 -15.75
CA VAL A 97 7.17 0.52 -14.98
C VAL A 97 7.23 0.87 -13.50
N TRP A 98 6.36 0.27 -12.68
CA TRP A 98 6.46 0.38 -11.23
C TRP A 98 7.74 -0.32 -10.75
N VAL A 99 8.73 0.44 -10.27
CA VAL A 99 10.07 -0.09 -9.96
C VAL A 99 10.35 -0.20 -8.46
N HIS A 100 9.70 0.61 -7.63
CA HIS A 100 10.00 0.68 -6.20
C HIS A 100 8.73 0.90 -5.37
N THR A 101 8.75 0.33 -4.16
CA THR A 101 7.72 0.50 -3.16
C THR A 101 8.34 0.72 -1.79
N GLU A 102 7.88 1.75 -1.07
CA GLU A 102 8.39 2.12 0.24
C GLU A 102 7.24 2.30 1.23
N VAL A 103 7.24 1.56 2.34
CA VAL A 103 6.23 1.71 3.40
C VAL A 103 6.34 3.11 4.03
N VAL A 104 5.20 3.77 4.24
CA VAL A 104 5.13 5.07 4.88
C VAL A 104 5.47 4.94 6.36
N THR A 105 6.47 5.69 6.78
CA THR A 105 6.96 5.80 8.16
C THR A 105 6.99 7.26 8.58
N HIS A 106 7.28 7.50 9.87
CA HIS A 106 7.43 8.86 10.38
C HIS A 106 8.61 9.63 9.74
N LEU A 107 9.56 8.92 9.11
CA LEU A 107 10.74 9.51 8.47
C LEU A 107 10.44 9.97 7.04
N ASN A 108 9.76 9.14 6.25
CA ASN A 108 9.54 9.39 4.83
C ASN A 108 8.14 9.95 4.49
N PHE A 109 7.26 10.15 5.48
CA PHE A 109 5.93 10.73 5.27
C PHE A 109 6.03 12.06 4.50
N GLN A 110 5.25 12.18 3.42
CA GLN A 110 5.15 13.36 2.58
C GLN A 110 3.78 14.01 2.81
N SER A 111 3.78 15.26 3.27
CA SER A 111 2.55 16.04 3.40
C SER A 111 2.00 16.42 2.03
N GLY A 112 0.71 16.16 1.82
CA GLY A 112 -0.01 16.61 0.63
C GLY A 112 -0.35 18.11 0.71
N SER A 113 -0.89 18.66 -0.39
CA SER A 113 -1.24 20.08 -0.54
C SER A 113 -2.26 20.61 0.48
N THR A 114 -2.98 19.73 1.17
CA THR A 114 -4.03 20.08 2.14
C THR A 114 -3.66 19.85 3.60
N THR A 115 -2.46 19.36 3.88
CA THR A 115 -2.06 19.00 5.26
C THR A 115 -1.39 20.19 5.94
N SER A 116 -1.95 20.68 7.05
CA SER A 116 -1.29 21.73 7.83
C SER A 116 0.01 21.20 8.47
N LEU A 117 0.96 22.07 8.79
CA LEU A 117 2.18 21.67 9.53
C LEU A 117 1.88 21.01 10.88
N GLN A 118 0.76 21.39 11.52
CA GLN A 118 0.33 20.78 12.77
C GLN A 118 -0.16 19.35 12.55
N ASP A 119 -0.93 19.12 11.49
CA ASP A 119 -1.41 17.79 11.12
C ASP A 119 -0.27 16.87 10.71
N GLU A 120 0.70 17.37 9.94
CA GLU A 120 1.89 16.61 9.58
C GLU A 120 2.64 16.14 10.84
N ARG A 121 2.89 17.03 11.80
CA ARG A 121 3.56 16.67 13.07
C ARG A 121 2.78 15.63 13.84
N LYS A 122 1.44 15.73 13.85
CA LYS A 122 0.56 14.77 14.51
C LYS A 122 0.65 13.39 13.84
N ILE A 123 0.59 13.33 12.50
CA ILE A 123 0.69 12.09 11.73
C ILE A 123 2.06 11.44 11.93
N ARG A 124 3.16 12.21 11.84
CA ARG A 124 4.51 11.68 12.09
C ARG A 124 4.65 11.15 13.51
N ARG A 125 4.12 11.86 14.52
CA ARG A 125 4.15 11.40 15.91
C ARG A 125 3.40 10.09 16.07
N GLN A 126 2.20 9.97 15.48
CA GLN A 126 1.46 8.72 15.46
C GLN A 126 2.32 7.64 14.82
N LEU A 127 2.72 7.77 13.56
CA LEU A 127 3.56 6.81 12.84
C LEU A 127 4.78 6.34 13.65
N ARG A 128 5.46 7.25 14.36
CA ARG A 128 6.62 6.93 15.18
C ARG A 128 6.26 6.00 16.33
N GLN A 129 5.22 6.33 17.10
CA GLN A 129 4.78 5.51 18.24
C GLN A 129 4.44 4.06 17.86
N TRP A 130 4.09 3.81 16.59
CA TRP A 130 3.80 2.47 16.10
C TRP A 130 5.04 1.65 15.75
N ILE A 131 6.06 2.31 15.22
CA ILE A 131 7.28 1.63 14.76
C ILE A 131 8.26 1.46 15.92
N GLU A 132 8.34 2.49 16.76
CA GLU A 132 9.11 2.53 17.98
C GLU A 132 8.11 2.59 19.14
N PRO A 133 7.40 1.48 19.46
CA PRO A 133 6.65 1.46 20.70
C PRO A 133 7.68 1.76 21.79
N GLU A 134 7.47 2.85 22.54
CA GLU A 134 8.28 3.15 23.72
C GLU A 134 8.35 1.84 24.47
N SER A 135 9.57 1.28 24.57
CA SER A 135 9.78 0.04 25.28
C SER A 135 9.14 0.28 26.63
N THR A 136 7.99 -0.34 26.85
CA THR A 136 7.44 -0.44 28.18
C THR A 136 8.45 -1.35 28.81
N ASP A 137 9.51 -0.76 29.36
CA ASP A 137 10.25 -1.36 30.44
C ASP A 137 9.18 -1.38 31.52
N PRO A 138 8.48 -2.50 31.77
CA PRO A 138 8.02 -2.67 33.12
C PRO A 138 9.32 -2.55 33.90
N GLN A 139 9.37 -1.61 34.83
CA GLN A 139 10.24 -1.83 35.96
C GLN A 139 10.01 -3.30 36.33
N ALA A 140 11.01 -4.14 36.09
CA ALA A 140 11.29 -5.28 36.93
C ALA A 140 11.59 -4.67 38.30
N GLU A 141 10.54 -4.13 38.90
CA GLU A 141 10.39 -3.78 40.29
C GLU A 141 10.59 -5.11 41.00
N HIS A 142 11.84 -5.34 41.41
CA HIS A 142 12.14 -5.45 42.82
C HIS A 142 11.01 -6.09 43.65
N ASP A 143 10.85 -7.40 43.52
CA ASP A 143 10.37 -8.31 44.56
C ASP A 143 10.70 -9.72 44.03
N GLU A 144 11.46 -10.58 44.69
CA GLU A 144 11.42 -10.87 46.11
C GLU A 144 12.83 -11.06 46.69
N THR A 145 13.08 -10.36 47.78
CA THR A 145 14.08 -10.75 48.77
C THR A 145 13.50 -11.88 49.61
N ASN A 146 14.10 -13.06 49.56
CA ASN A 146 14.35 -13.90 50.75
C ASN A 146 15.38 -14.99 50.45
#